data_AF-A0A6J4X7Q3-F1
#
_entry.id   AF-A0A6J4X7Q3-F1
#
_cell.length_a   1.000
_cell.length_b   1.000
_cell.length_c   1.000
_cell.angle_alpha   90.00
_cell.angle_beta   90.00
_cell.angle_gamma   90.00
#
_symmetry.space_group_name_H-M   'P 1'
#
loop_
_entity.id
_entity.type
_entity.pdbx_description
1 polymer ?
#
loop_
_entity_poly.entity_id
_entity_poly.type
_entity_poly.pdbx_seq_one_letter_code
_entity_poly.pdbx_strand_id
1 'polypeptide(L)'
;MDLPGVEFFIISSSSIKDIFLIDPKLIFKSVQKCRVTNMFAAPTMIKLMVDSFDAERFDHTSMKTLNYGGAPMLVEDLKEAMTKLGPCLVQLYGQDESPMTITYLPHGDHVLDGSAEQMK
;
A
#
# COMPACT_ATOMS: atom_id res chain seq x y z
N MET A 1 3.34 -22.42 -14.45
CA MET A 1 4.64 -21.85 -14.04
C MET A 1 4.44 -21.27 -12.67
N ASP A 2 4.61 -22.11 -11.64
CA ASP A 2 4.54 -21.68 -10.24
C ASP A 2 5.85 -20.98 -9.88
N LEU A 3 5.78 -19.67 -9.68
CA LEU A 3 6.87 -18.90 -9.10
C LEU A 3 6.81 -19.08 -7.58
N PRO A 4 7.83 -19.68 -6.93
CA PRO A 4 7.84 -19.84 -5.48
C PRO A 4 8.06 -18.46 -4.84
N GLY A 5 7.08 -18.00 -4.06
CA GLY A 5 7.27 -16.89 -3.10
C GLY A 5 6.50 -15.58 -3.34
N VAL A 6 5.48 -15.55 -4.19
CA VAL A 6 4.59 -14.37 -4.34
C VAL A 6 3.21 -14.69 -3.79
N GLU A 7 3.05 -14.64 -2.46
CA GLU A 7 1.69 -14.60 -1.88
C GLU A 7 1.10 -13.21 -2.16
N PHE A 8 0.23 -13.13 -3.18
CA PHE A 8 -0.63 -11.99 -3.42
C PHE A 8 -1.70 -11.95 -2.33
N PHE A 9 -1.55 -11.05 -1.37
CA PHE A 9 -2.63 -10.76 -0.42
C PHE A 9 -3.48 -9.62 -1.00
N ILE A 10 -4.52 -10.01 -1.74
CA ILE A 10 -5.61 -9.08 -2.08
C ILE A 10 -6.55 -9.11 -0.88
N ILE A 11 -6.75 -7.96 -0.22
CA ILE A 11 -7.95 -7.80 0.63
C ILE A 11 -9.13 -7.68 -0.33
N SER A 12 -9.51 -8.82 -0.89
CA SER A 12 -10.66 -9.00 -1.78
C SER A 12 -11.87 -9.21 -0.90
N SER A 13 -12.80 -8.26 -0.97
CA SER A 13 -14.14 -8.31 -0.40
C SER A 13 -14.90 -9.56 -0.87
N SER A 14 -14.63 -10.70 -0.24
CA SER A 14 -15.37 -11.95 -0.47
C SER A 14 -16.45 -12.16 0.59
N SER A 15 -16.80 -11.12 1.35
CA SER A 15 -18.01 -11.04 2.15
C SER A 15 -18.30 -9.59 2.53
N ILE A 16 -19.47 -9.08 2.15
CA ILE A 16 -20.02 -7.74 2.40
C ILE A 16 -20.11 -7.37 3.91
N LYS A 17 -19.68 -8.27 4.81
CA LYS A 17 -19.64 -8.06 6.26
C LYS A 17 -18.38 -7.35 6.77
N ASP A 18 -17.30 -7.28 5.98
CA ASP A 18 -15.98 -6.83 6.47
C ASP A 18 -15.59 -5.39 6.10
N ILE A 19 -16.41 -4.69 5.29
CA ILE A 19 -16.19 -3.26 4.94
C ILE A 19 -16.12 -2.34 6.18
N PHE A 20 -16.69 -2.77 7.32
CA PHE A 20 -16.69 -2.04 8.58
C PHE A 20 -15.54 -2.40 9.53
N LEU A 21 -14.69 -3.39 9.23
CA LEU A 21 -13.69 -3.93 10.15
C LEU A 21 -12.33 -4.12 9.47
N ILE A 22 -11.80 -3.06 8.88
CA ILE A 22 -10.36 -3.01 8.62
C ILE A 22 -9.67 -2.82 9.98
N ASP A 23 -9.12 -3.90 10.54
CA ASP A 23 -8.25 -3.85 11.72
C ASP A 23 -6.78 -3.80 11.27
N PRO A 24 -6.09 -2.65 11.42
CA PRO A 24 -4.67 -2.52 11.07
C PRO A 24 -3.76 -3.56 11.73
N LYS A 25 -4.09 -3.99 12.96
CA LYS A 25 -3.28 -4.99 13.67
C LYS A 25 -3.36 -6.35 12.99
N LEU A 26 -4.52 -6.72 12.47
CA LEU A 26 -4.68 -7.97 11.72
C LEU A 26 -3.93 -7.90 10.38
N ILE A 27 -3.89 -6.74 9.74
CA ILE A 27 -3.10 -6.54 8.51
C ILE A 27 -1.62 -6.76 8.81
N PHE A 28 -1.03 -6.03 9.76
CA PHE A 28 0.39 -6.15 10.08
C PHE A 28 0.77 -7.55 10.59
N LYS A 29 -0.09 -8.18 11.40
CA LYS A 29 0.10 -9.58 11.83
C LYS A 29 0.11 -10.55 10.64
N SER A 30 -0.74 -10.31 9.65
CA SER A 30 -0.80 -11.13 8.43
C SER A 30 0.45 -10.90 7.56
N VAL A 31 0.85 -9.64 7.37
CA VAL A 31 2.09 -9.29 6.65
C VAL A 31 3.29 -10.01 7.26
N GLN A 32 3.47 -9.91 8.58
CA GLN A 32 4.56 -10.57 9.29
C GLN A 32 4.50 -12.10 9.18
N LYS A 33 3.33 -12.70 9.44
CA LYS A 33 3.16 -14.16 9.48
C LYS A 33 3.36 -14.80 8.11
N CYS A 34 2.80 -14.21 7.08
CA CYS A 34 2.84 -14.71 5.70
C CYS A 34 4.05 -14.19 4.92
N ARG A 35 4.83 -13.27 5.51
CA ARG A 35 5.94 -12.57 4.84
C ARG A 35 5.48 -11.95 3.51
N VAL A 36 4.33 -11.26 3.56
CA VAL A 36 3.72 -10.63 2.38
C VAL A 36 4.73 -9.71 1.72
N THR A 37 4.91 -9.87 0.41
CA THR A 37 5.82 -9.04 -0.40
C THR A 37 5.09 -7.98 -1.21
N ASN A 38 3.83 -8.26 -1.57
CA ASN A 38 2.99 -7.40 -2.39
C ASN A 38 1.54 -7.42 -1.89
N MET A 39 0.94 -6.24 -1.71
CA MET A 39 -0.49 -6.11 -1.39
C MET A 39 -1.13 -4.90 -2.07
N PHE A 40 -2.45 -4.86 -2.09
CA PHE A 40 -3.25 -3.74 -2.60
C PHE A 40 -4.11 -3.14 -1.48
N ALA A 41 -4.20 -1.81 -1.43
CA ALA A 41 -5.00 -1.08 -0.46
C ALA A 41 -5.59 0.20 -1.05
N ALA A 42 -6.82 0.55 -0.64
CA ALA A 42 -7.35 1.89 -0.92
C ALA A 42 -6.61 2.95 -0.05
N PRO A 43 -6.57 4.23 -0.46
CA PRO A 43 -5.94 5.30 0.34
C PRO A 43 -6.42 5.36 1.80
N THR A 44 -7.72 5.15 2.05
CA THR A 44 -8.29 5.10 3.39
C THR A 44 -7.75 3.96 4.24
N MET A 45 -7.49 2.79 3.64
CA MET A 45 -6.86 1.67 4.34
C MET A 45 -5.42 1.99 4.73
N ILE A 46 -4.67 2.65 3.84
CA ILE A 46 -3.30 3.09 4.15
C ILE A 46 -3.32 4.08 5.30
N LYS A 47 -4.25 5.06 5.30
CA LYS A 47 -4.37 6.00 6.41
C LYS A 47 -4.62 5.29 7.74
N LEU A 48 -5.54 4.32 7.78
CA LEU A 48 -5.79 3.51 8.98
C LEU A 48 -4.54 2.72 9.43
N MET A 49 -3.79 2.14 8.49
CA MET A 49 -2.53 1.45 8.78
C MET A 49 -1.49 2.39 9.39
N VAL A 50 -1.34 3.58 8.81
CA VAL A 50 -0.38 4.63 9.22
C VAL A 50 -0.75 5.20 10.60
N ASP A 51 -2.04 5.43 10.87
CA ASP A 51 -2.54 5.92 12.16
C ASP A 51 -2.34 4.91 13.28
N SER A 52 -2.37 3.62 12.95
CA SER A 52 -2.21 2.51 13.90
C SER A 52 -0.82 1.87 13.84
N PHE A 53 0.14 2.50 13.13
CA PHE A 53 1.45 1.93 12.90
C PHE A 53 2.28 1.86 14.19
N ASP A 54 2.87 0.71 14.44
CA ASP A 54 3.70 0.43 15.61
C ASP A 54 4.83 -0.53 15.22
N ALA A 55 5.99 0.07 14.87
CA ALA A 55 7.16 -0.66 14.37
C ALA A 55 7.80 -1.57 15.43
N GLU A 56 7.58 -1.32 16.72
CA GLU A 56 8.09 -2.18 17.79
C GLU A 56 7.29 -3.48 17.92
N ARG A 57 6.06 -3.50 17.38
CA ARG A 57 5.14 -4.64 17.50
C ARG A 57 5.07 -5.54 16.28
N PHE A 58 5.35 -5.02 15.09
CA PHE A 58 5.18 -5.77 13.85
C PHE A 58 6.35 -5.58 12.89
N ASP A 59 6.89 -6.68 12.38
CA ASP A 59 7.85 -6.71 11.28
C ASP A 59 7.11 -6.71 9.93
N HIS A 60 7.14 -5.59 9.23
CA HIS A 60 6.61 -5.44 7.87
C HIS A 60 7.70 -5.40 6.79
N THR A 61 8.96 -5.68 7.12
CA THR A 61 10.10 -5.54 6.19
C THR A 61 10.05 -6.46 4.97
N SER A 62 9.21 -7.50 5.00
CA SER A 62 8.96 -8.33 3.81
C SER A 62 8.19 -7.58 2.73
N MET A 63 7.40 -6.56 3.09
CA MET A 63 6.53 -5.81 2.18
C MET A 63 7.36 -4.89 1.29
N LYS A 64 7.51 -5.28 0.03
CA LYS A 64 8.24 -4.51 -0.99
C LYS A 64 7.33 -3.56 -1.73
N THR A 65 6.06 -3.94 -1.88
CA THR A 65 5.12 -3.21 -2.72
C THR A 65 3.74 -3.15 -2.06
N LEU A 66 3.30 -1.94 -1.75
CA LEU A 66 1.95 -1.59 -1.30
C LEU A 66 1.31 -0.75 -2.40
N ASN A 67 0.58 -1.43 -3.28
CA ASN A 67 -0.11 -0.82 -4.39
C ASN A 67 -1.36 -0.10 -3.89
N TYR A 68 -1.58 1.14 -4.32
CA TYR A 68 -2.75 1.90 -3.93
C TYR A 68 -3.34 2.71 -5.07
N GLY A 69 -4.66 2.82 -5.11
CA GLY A 69 -5.37 3.53 -6.16
C GLY A 69 -6.88 3.48 -5.96
N GLY A 70 -7.62 3.89 -6.99
CA GLY A 70 -9.09 3.94 -6.95
C GLY A 70 -9.67 5.16 -6.23
N ALA A 71 -8.84 5.96 -5.55
CA ALA A 71 -9.20 7.25 -4.97
C ALA A 71 -7.95 8.15 -4.81
N PRO A 72 -8.10 9.48 -4.71
CA PRO A 72 -7.00 10.38 -4.37
C PRO A 72 -6.53 10.18 -2.92
N MET A 73 -5.24 10.41 -2.68
CA MET A 73 -4.62 10.45 -1.35
C MET A 73 -4.12 11.86 -1.07
N LEU A 74 -4.35 12.40 0.13
CA LEU A 74 -3.79 13.70 0.50
C LEU A 74 -2.27 13.62 0.54
N VAL A 75 -1.61 14.68 0.08
CA VAL A 75 -0.14 14.73 0.03
C VAL A 75 0.46 14.52 1.42
N GLU A 76 -0.12 15.11 2.45
CA GLU A 76 0.39 14.96 3.83
C GLU A 76 0.24 13.53 4.35
N ASP A 77 -0.88 12.85 4.04
CA ASP A 77 -1.05 11.44 4.39
C ASP A 77 -0.05 10.55 3.64
N LEU A 78 0.24 10.87 2.37
CA LEU A 78 1.24 10.14 1.58
C LEU A 78 2.64 10.29 2.17
N LYS A 79 3.03 11.52 2.56
CA LYS A 79 4.32 11.78 3.22
C LYS A 79 4.44 11.03 4.55
N GLU A 80 3.36 11.01 5.33
CA GLU A 80 3.30 10.27 6.59
C GLU A 80 3.45 8.76 6.34
N ALA A 81 2.75 8.24 5.34
CA ALA A 81 2.83 6.84 4.93
C ALA A 81 4.24 6.44 4.50
N MET A 82 4.90 7.27 3.67
CA MET A 82 6.28 7.05 3.26
C MET A 82 7.24 7.03 4.45
N THR A 83 7.03 7.92 5.43
CA THR A 83 7.86 8.01 6.63
C THR A 83 7.72 6.78 7.52
N LYS A 84 6.48 6.30 7.73
CA LYS A 84 6.19 5.19 8.65
C LYS A 84 6.39 3.81 8.01
N LEU A 85 5.89 3.62 6.79
CA LEU A 85 5.92 2.32 6.11
C LEU A 85 7.20 2.10 5.31
N GLY A 86 7.92 3.17 4.96
CA GLY A 86 9.12 3.12 4.15
C GLY A 86 8.83 3.14 2.64
N PRO A 87 9.86 2.89 1.80
CA PRO A 87 9.78 3.04 0.34
C PRO A 87 9.10 1.84 -0.34
N CYS A 88 7.83 1.59 -0.01
CA CYS A 88 7.05 0.47 -0.56
C CYS A 88 5.81 0.91 -1.36
N LEU A 89 5.42 2.18 -1.32
CA LEU A 89 4.17 2.66 -1.92
C LEU A 89 4.25 2.72 -3.45
N VAL A 90 3.25 2.16 -4.14
CA VAL A 90 3.10 2.26 -5.60
C VAL A 90 1.73 2.84 -5.91
N GLN A 91 1.69 4.03 -6.52
CA GLN A 91 0.44 4.68 -6.87
C GLN A 91 -0.07 4.17 -8.21
N LEU A 92 -1.34 3.80 -8.26
CA LEU A 92 -2.03 3.30 -9.43
C LEU A 92 -3.07 4.32 -9.89
N TYR A 93 -3.01 4.70 -11.16
CA TYR A 93 -3.97 5.59 -11.79
C TYR A 93 -4.79 4.78 -12.80
N GLY A 94 -6.11 4.79 -12.63
CA GLY A 94 -7.06 4.08 -13.48
C GLY A 94 -8.35 4.88 -13.66
N GLN A 95 -9.25 4.34 -14.48
CA GLN A 95 -10.60 4.86 -14.71
C GLN A 95 -11.57 3.67 -14.77
N ASP A 96 -12.87 3.91 -14.63
CA ASP A 96 -13.87 2.83 -14.77
C ASP A 96 -14.07 2.46 -16.25
N GLU A 97 -13.86 3.44 -17.13
CA GLU A 97 -14.04 3.36 -18.59
C GLU A 97 -12.85 2.70 -19.31
N SER A 98 -11.76 2.40 -18.60
CA SER A 98 -10.60 1.67 -19.12
C SER A 98 -10.26 0.51 -18.19
N PRO A 99 -9.86 -0.67 -18.70
CA PRO A 99 -9.58 -1.81 -17.83
C PRO A 99 -8.47 -1.51 -16.81
N MET A 100 -8.85 -1.50 -15.53
CA MET A 100 -7.94 -1.47 -14.37
C MET A 100 -6.93 -0.30 -14.39
N THR A 101 -5.68 -0.54 -13.97
CA THR A 101 -4.60 0.44 -13.90
C THR A 101 -4.16 0.83 -15.32
N ILE A 102 -4.22 2.13 -15.62
CA ILE A 102 -3.74 2.72 -16.88
C ILE A 102 -2.26 3.08 -16.76
N THR A 103 -1.87 3.77 -15.68
CA THR A 103 -0.49 4.15 -15.39
C THR A 103 -0.20 3.97 -13.91
N TYR A 104 1.07 3.95 -13.53
CA TYR A 104 1.47 3.85 -12.14
C TYR A 104 2.72 4.70 -11.85
N LEU A 105 2.86 5.13 -10.61
CA LEU A 105 4.06 5.75 -10.03
C LEU A 105 4.77 4.68 -9.18
N PRO A 106 5.99 4.24 -9.56
CA PRO A 106 6.72 3.25 -8.78
C PRO A 106 7.24 3.83 -7.45
N HIS A 107 7.50 2.96 -6.48
CA HIS A 107 7.98 3.35 -5.15
C HIS A 107 9.29 4.14 -5.16
N GLY A 108 10.15 3.97 -6.17
CA GLY A 108 11.39 4.74 -6.34
C GLY A 108 11.18 6.19 -6.75
N ASP A 109 10.03 6.50 -7.34
CA ASP A 109 9.71 7.85 -7.84
C ASP A 109 8.92 8.67 -6.81
N HIS A 110 8.57 8.06 -5.68
CA HIS A 110 8.07 8.79 -4.52
C HIS A 110 9.25 9.50 -3.83
N VAL A 111 9.49 10.76 -4.20
CA VAL A 111 10.58 11.59 -3.66
C VAL A 111 10.00 12.75 -2.83
N LEU A 112 10.25 12.77 -1.52
CA LEU A 112 9.74 13.80 -0.60
C LEU A 112 10.38 15.17 -0.85
N ASP A 113 11.70 15.17 -1.02
CA ASP A 113 12.52 16.37 -1.21
C ASP A 113 13.13 16.36 -2.62
N GLY A 114 12.26 16.29 -3.63
CA GLY A 114 12.68 16.23 -5.04
C GLY A 114 13.66 17.35 -5.38
N SER A 115 14.77 16.99 -6.04
CA SER A 115 15.69 17.99 -6.59
C SER A 115 15.00 18.84 -7.66
N ALA A 116 15.55 20.01 -7.97
CA ALA A 116 15.03 20.88 -9.03
C ALA A 116 14.99 20.20 -10.42
N GLU A 117 15.74 19.12 -10.64
CA GLU A 117 15.64 18.31 -11.86
C GLU A 117 14.45 17.33 -11.83
N GLN A 118 14.08 16.82 -10.66
CA GLN A 118 12.96 15.89 -10.47
C GLN A 118 11.60 16.61 -10.41
N MET A 119 11.59 17.94 -10.24
CA MET A 119 10.38 18.78 -10.21
C MET A 119 10.03 19.40 -11.58
N LYS A 120 10.76 19.05 -12.64
CA LYS A 120 10.51 19.49 -14.02
C LYS A 120 9.63 18.48 -14.76
#